data_AF-A0A531M5K1-F1
#
_entry.id   AF-A0A531M5K1-F1
#
_cell.length_a   1.000
_cell.length_b   1.000
_cell.length_c   1.000
_cell.angle_alpha   90.00
_cell.angle_beta   90.00
_cell.angle_gamma   90.00
#
_symmetry.space_group_name_H-M   'P 1'
#
loop_
_entity.id
_entity.type
_entity.pdbx_description
1 polymer ?
#
loop_
_entity_poly.entity_id
_entity_poly.type
_entity_poly.pdbx_seq_one_letter_code
_entity_poly.pdbx_strand_id
1 'polypeptide(L)' 'MPLFSILITDDQSADLPERVSENIRSFKAAHPGEEHVLFGEAELSEFIAAHFDTEVLSAFRTLRPYTYK' A
#
# COMPACT_ATOMS: atom_id res chain seq x y z
N MET A 1 12.59 -5.84 -10.82
CA MET A 1 11.75 -6.41 -9.74
C MET A 1 10.64 -5.41 -9.48
N PRO A 2 9.39 -5.83 -9.25
CA PRO A 2 8.30 -4.89 -9.00
C PRO A 2 8.60 -3.99 -7.80
N LEU A 3 8.26 -2.71 -7.95
CA LEU A 3 8.35 -1.69 -6.92
C LEU A 3 6.97 -1.49 -6.30
N PHE A 4 6.90 -1.67 -4.98
CA PHE A 4 5.65 -1.69 -4.24
C PHE A 4 5.45 -0.39 -3.47
N SER A 5 4.26 0.19 -3.60
CA SER A 5 3.74 1.23 -2.73
C SER A 5 2.54 0.69 -1.97
N ILE A 6 2.45 0.98 -0.68
CA ILE A 6 1.35 0.54 0.17
C ILE A 6 0.63 1.79 0.69
N LEU A 7 -0.69 1.84 0.48
CA LEU A 7 -1.54 2.90 1.02
C LEU A 7 -2.44 2.33 2.12
N ILE A 8 -2.26 2.83 3.33
CA ILE A 8 -3.09 2.49 4.50
C ILE A 8 -3.80 3.78 4.92
N THR A 9 -5.11 3.81 4.75
CA THR A 9 -5.97 5.00 4.95
C THR A 9 -7.32 4.55 5.51
N ASP A 10 -7.93 5.38 6.35
CA ASP A 10 -9.31 5.14 6.84
C ASP A 10 -10.37 5.44 5.76
N ASP A 11 -9.99 6.20 4.73
CA ASP A 11 -10.84 6.54 3.60
C ASP A 11 -10.53 5.63 2.41
N GLN A 12 -11.50 4.79 2.04
CA GLN A 12 -11.43 3.93 0.85
C GLN A 12 -11.86 4.65 -0.43
N SER A 13 -11.96 5.99 -0.41
CA SER A 13 -12.18 6.76 -1.63
C SER A 13 -11.05 6.48 -2.63
N ALA A 14 -11.43 6.39 -3.91
CA ALA A 14 -10.48 6.16 -5.00
C ALA A 14 -9.56 7.37 -5.24
N ASP A 15 -9.86 8.52 -4.65
CA ASP A 15 -9.14 9.76 -4.86
C ASP A 15 -7.97 9.87 -3.89
N LEU A 16 -6.78 9.66 -4.43
CA LEU A 16 -5.54 9.83 -3.70
C LEU A 16 -5.32 11.31 -3.35
N PRO A 17 -5.01 11.65 -2.08
CA PRO A 17 -4.61 13.00 -1.71
C PRO A 17 -3.48 13.51 -2.61
N GLU A 18 -3.50 14.80 -2.94
CA GLU A 18 -2.58 15.39 -3.94
C GLU A 18 -1.11 15.05 -3.66
N ARG A 19 -0.66 15.17 -2.41
CA ARG A 19 0.72 14.85 -2.03
C ARG A 19 1.08 13.37 -2.21
N VAL A 20 0.13 12.47 -1.98
CA VAL A 20 0.34 11.03 -2.19
C VAL A 20 0.44 10.74 -3.68
N SER A 21 -0.44 11.36 -4.48
CA SER A 21 -0.39 11.30 -5.94
C SER A 21 0.94 11.81 -6.51
N GLU A 22 1.46 12.93 -5.99
CA GLU A 22 2.76 13.48 -6.39
C GLU A 22 3.92 12.56 -6.02
N ASN A 23 3.89 11.95 -4.83
CA ASN A 23 4.90 11.01 -4.38
C ASN A 23 4.94 9.75 -5.26
N ILE A 24 3.77 9.18 -5.57
CA ILE A 24 3.69 8.02 -6.47
C ILE A 24 4.17 8.39 -7.87
N ARG A 25 3.81 9.57 -8.37
CA ARG A 25 4.25 10.05 -9.69
C ARG A 25 5.76 10.24 -9.75
N SER A 26 6.37 10.85 -8.72
CA SER A 26 7.81 11.07 -8.69
C SER A 26 8.58 9.75 -8.60
N PHE A 27 8.07 8.79 -7.83
CA PHE A 27 8.65 7.45 -7.74
C PHE A 27 8.58 6.68 -9.06
N LYS A 28 7.45 6.73 -9.76
CA LYS A 28 7.30 6.17 -11.11
C LYS A 28 8.26 6.81 -12.12
N ALA A 29 8.41 8.14 -12.06
CA ALA A 29 9.32 8.87 -12.94
C ALA A 29 10.80 8.52 -12.68
N ALA A 30 11.18 8.22 -11.43
CA ALA A 30 12.53 7.82 -11.06
C ALA A 30 12.88 6.39 -11.54
N HIS A 31 11.87 5.52 -11.72
CA HIS A 31 12.05 4.11 -12.08
C HIS A 31 11.12 3.66 -13.22
N PRO A 32 11.20 4.24 -14.43
CA PRO A 32 10.21 4.04 -15.48
C PRO A 32 10.22 2.63 -16.12
N GLY A 33 11.30 1.86 -15.95
CA GLY A 33 11.44 0.51 -16.52
C GLY A 33 11.00 -0.62 -15.58
N GLU A 34 10.68 -0.30 -14.33
CA GLU A 34 10.21 -1.28 -13.35
C GLU A 34 8.68 -1.28 -13.28
N GLU A 35 8.08 -2.42 -12.98
CA GLU A 35 6.65 -2.50 -12.69
C GLU A 35 6.35 -1.81 -11.35
N HIS A 36 5.32 -0.97 -11.31
CA HIS A 36 4.89 -0.27 -10.10
C HIS A 36 3.52 -0.77 -9.65
N VAL A 37 3.45 -1.33 -8.45
CA VAL A 37 2.22 -1.86 -7.86
C VAL A 37 1.85 -1.01 -6.65
N LEU A 38 0.63 -0.48 -6.66
CA LEU A 38 0.04 0.21 -5.51
C LEU A 38 -0.96 -0.75 -4.86
N PHE A 39 -0.68 -1.16 -3.63
CA PHE A 39 -1.60 -1.94 -2.82
C PHE A 39 -2.48 -1.04 -1.97
N GLY A 40 -3.79 -1.20 -2.10
CA GLY A 40 -4.76 -0.75 -1.11
C GLY A 40 -4.95 -1.78 0.00
N GLU A 41 -5.80 -1.47 0.97
CA GLU A 41 -6.06 -2.34 2.11
C GLU A 41 -6.63 -3.71 1.70
N ALA A 42 -7.54 -3.73 0.72
CA ALA A 42 -8.18 -4.94 0.24
C ALA A 42 -7.18 -5.87 -0.46
N GLU A 43 -6.44 -5.37 -1.46
CA GLU A 43 -5.48 -6.18 -2.21
C GLU A 43 -4.35 -6.67 -1.30
N LEU A 44 -3.91 -5.84 -0.34
CA LEU A 44 -2.87 -6.24 0.60
C LEU A 44 -3.36 -7.29 1.59
N SER A 45 -4.61 -7.18 2.06
CA SER A 45 -5.22 -8.19 2.94
C SER A 45 -5.30 -9.55 2.26
N GLU A 46 -5.72 -9.59 1.00
CA GLU A 46 -5.78 -10.82 0.20
C GLU A 46 -4.38 -11.39 -0.04
N PHE A 47 -3.43 -10.54 -0.42
CA PHE A 47 -2.05 -10.95 -0.62
C PHE A 47 -1.45 -11.57 0.64
N ILE A 48 -1.64 -10.94 1.80
CA ILE A 48 -1.14 -11.44 3.08
C ILE A 48 -1.80 -12.78 3.42
N ALA A 49 -3.13 -12.87 3.29
CA ALA A 49 -3.88 -14.09 3.58
C ALA A 49 -3.45 -15.29 2.71
N ALA A 50 -3.03 -15.03 1.46
CA ALA A 50 -2.60 -16.07 0.53
C ALA A 50 -1.16 -16.57 0.78
N HIS A 51 -0.31 -15.78 1.43
CA HIS A 51 1.13 -16.04 1.52
C HIS A 51 1.68 -16.19 2.94
N PHE A 52 0.92 -15.78 3.96
CA PHE A 52 1.36 -15.77 5.35
C PHE A 52 0.30 -16.36 6.28
N ASP A 53 0.75 -16.76 7.48
CA ASP A 53 -0.13 -17.27 8.51
C ASP A 53 -1.14 -16.22 8.99
N THR A 54 -2.25 -16.71 9.56
CA THR A 54 -3.35 -15.88 10.06
C THR A 54 -2.90 -14.85 11.10
N GLU A 55 -1.83 -15.13 11.84
CA GLU A 55 -1.24 -14.17 12.81
C GLU A 55 -0.75 -12.90 12.11
N VAL A 56 -0.11 -13.02 10.95
CA VAL A 56 0.39 -11.87 10.18
C VAL A 56 -0.77 -11.04 9.65
N LEU A 57 -1.81 -11.69 9.12
CA LEU A 57 -3.03 -11.02 8.69
C LEU A 57 -3.73 -10.29 9.85
N SER A 58 -3.78 -10.92 11.03
CA SER A 58 -4.36 -10.29 12.21
C SER A 58 -3.56 -9.07 12.65
N ALA A 59 -2.23 -9.17 12.66
CA ALA A 59 -1.35 -8.06 13.00
C ALA A 59 -1.52 -6.89 12.01
N PHE A 60 -1.58 -7.19 10.71
CA PHE A 60 -1.83 -6.21 9.66
C PHE A 60 -3.14 -5.44 9.89
N ARG A 61 -4.23 -6.15 10.18
CA ARG A 61 -5.55 -5.54 10.48
C ARG A 61 -5.57 -4.66 11.74
N THR A 62 -4.57 -4.79 12.61
CA THR A 62 -4.45 -3.92 13.81
C THR A 62 -3.63 -2.66 13.55
N LEU A 63 -2.98 -2.53 12.38
CA LEU A 63 -2.26 -1.32 12.02
C LEU A 63 -3.26 -0.19 11.88
N ARG A 64 -3.18 0.78 12.80
CA ARG A 64 -3.92 2.03 12.65
C ARG A 64 -3.08 3.00 11.80
N PRO A 65 -3.67 3.64 10.77
CA PRO A 65 -3.01 4.73 10.07
C PRO A 65 -2.42 5.73 11.08
N TYR A 66 -1.24 6.29 10.79
CA TYR A 66 -0.58 7.30 11.61
C TYR A 66 -0.14 6.86 13.03
N THR A 67 -0.07 5.56 13.32
CA THR A 67 0.37 5.05 14.65
C THR A 67 1.87 5.16 14.89
N TYR A 68 2.68 5.29 13.83
CA TYR A 68 4.11 5.52 13.97
C TYR A 68 4.37 7.01 14.29
N LYS A 69 4.86 7.29 15.51
CA LYS A 69 5.28 8.62 15.98
C LYS A 69 6.77 8.83 15.78
#